data_AF-A0A9W4NSB8-F1
#
_entry.id   AF-A0A9W4NSB8-F1
#
_cell.length_a   1.000
_cell.length_b   1.000
_cell.length_c   1.000
_cell.angle_alpha   90.00
_cell.angle_beta   90.00
_cell.angle_gamma   90.00
#
_symmetry.space_group_name_H-M   'P 1'
#
loop_
_entity.id
_entity.type
_entity.pdbx_description
1 polymer ?
#
loop_
_entity_poly.entity_id
_entity_poly.type
_entity_poly.pdbx_seq_one_letter_code
_entity_poly.pdbx_strand_id
1 'polypeptide(L)'
;MFGNIGGLISTWSFLPFDAPNYHIGNGLNLATATTTLLLGAGMWTYMTWDNRRRARVDVPNALAGLSQQQIQDLDWRNPGFRWRP
;
A
#
# COMPACT_ATOMS: atom_id res chain seq x y z
N MET A 1 -1.81 0.18 -16.55
CA MET A 1 -2.47 0.92 -17.65
C MET A 1 -3.62 1.85 -17.20
N PHE A 2 -3.88 2.02 -15.89
CA PHE A 2 -4.94 2.92 -15.39
C PHE A 2 -4.53 4.40 -15.22
N GLY A 3 -3.25 4.75 -15.44
CA GLY A 3 -2.72 6.10 -15.20
C GLY A 3 -3.36 7.21 -16.05
N ASN A 4 -3.88 6.88 -17.24
CA ASN A 4 -4.48 7.86 -18.15
C ASN A 4 -5.90 8.29 -17.74
N ILE A 5 -6.56 7.54 -16.84
CA ILE A 5 -7.93 7.85 -16.40
C ILE A 5 -7.97 9.15 -15.61
N GLY A 6 -6.94 9.45 -14.81
CA GLY A 6 -6.86 10.70 -14.06
C GLY A 6 -6.83 11.93 -14.98
N GLY A 7 -6.11 11.85 -16.11
CA GLY A 7 -6.07 12.91 -17.10
C GLY A 7 -7.44 13.16 -17.76
N LEU A 8 -8.19 12.09 -18.04
CA LEU A 8 -9.55 12.20 -18.55
C LEU A 8 -10.50 12.83 -17.51
N ILE A 9 -10.45 12.41 -16.25
CA ILE A 9 -11.32 12.99 -15.21
C ILE A 9 -11.03 14.49 -15.01
N SER A 10 -9.77 14.90 -15.14
CA SER A 10 -9.35 16.29 -14.95
C SER A 10 -10.01 17.28 -15.92
N THR A 11 -10.35 16.87 -17.15
CA THR A 11 -10.92 17.80 -18.16
C THR A 11 -12.32 18.29 -17.79
N TRP A 12 -13.04 17.56 -16.93
CA TRP A 12 -14.39 17.91 -16.47
C TRP A 12 -14.47 18.27 -14.99
N SER A 13 -13.32 18.37 -14.30
CA SER A 13 -13.29 18.59 -12.85
C SER A 13 -13.47 20.06 -12.44
N PHE A 14 -13.18 21.02 -13.33
CA PHE A 14 -13.22 22.45 -13.04
C PHE A 14 -14.07 23.19 -14.09
N LEU A 15 -15.38 22.97 -14.05
CA LEU A 15 -16.29 23.63 -15.00
C LEU A 15 -16.75 25.02 -14.51
N PRO A 16 -17.03 25.97 -15.42
CA PRO A 16 -17.46 27.33 -15.05
C PRO A 16 -18.72 27.41 -14.19
N PHE A 17 -19.62 26.41 -14.24
CA PHE A 17 -20.83 26.41 -13.42
C PHE A 17 -20.55 26.17 -11.93
N ASP A 18 -19.40 25.57 -11.60
CA ASP A 18 -18.96 25.28 -10.23
C ASP A 18 -18.00 26.39 -9.71
N ALA A 19 -17.76 27.42 -10.53
CA ALA A 19 -16.98 28.58 -10.13
C ALA A 19 -17.74 29.44 -9.08
N PRO A 20 -17.03 30.19 -8.23
CA PRO A 20 -15.57 30.35 -8.16
C PRO A 20 -14.85 29.31 -7.28
N ASN A 21 -15.59 28.52 -6.51
CA ASN A 21 -15.01 27.67 -5.46
C ASN A 21 -14.67 26.25 -5.93
N TYR A 22 -15.20 25.81 -7.07
CA TYR A 22 -14.92 24.52 -7.71
C TYR A 22 -15.00 23.34 -6.74
N HIS A 23 -16.14 23.16 -6.08
CA HIS A 23 -16.32 22.14 -5.05
C HIS A 23 -16.10 20.72 -5.59
N ILE A 24 -16.41 20.47 -6.86
CA ILE A 24 -16.23 19.17 -7.51
C ILE A 24 -14.74 18.86 -7.67
N GLY A 25 -13.98 19.75 -8.30
CA GLY A 25 -12.55 19.57 -8.53
C GLY A 25 -11.75 19.50 -7.24
N ASN A 26 -12.06 20.38 -6.28
CA ASN A 26 -11.44 20.36 -4.96
C ASN A 26 -11.82 19.10 -4.16
N GLY A 27 -13.07 18.64 -4.27
CA GLY A 27 -13.53 17.39 -3.67
C GLY A 27 -12.79 16.16 -4.22
N LEU A 28 -12.56 16.10 -5.54
CA LEU A 28 -11.80 15.03 -6.18
C LEU A 28 -10.33 15.00 -5.71
N ASN A 29 -9.70 16.18 -5.58
CA ASN A 29 -8.35 16.29 -5.04
C ASN A 29 -8.29 15.81 -3.59
N LEU A 30 -9.23 16.25 -2.76
CA LEU A 30 -9.31 15.84 -1.36
C LEU A 30 -9.52 14.32 -1.24
N ALA A 31 -10.44 13.75 -2.02
CA ALA A 31 -10.71 12.32 -2.03
C ALA A 31 -9.48 11.51 -2.45
N THR A 32 -8.79 11.96 -3.50
CA THR A 32 -7.57 11.30 -4.00
C THR A 32 -6.47 11.35 -2.95
N ALA A 33 -6.15 12.54 -2.43
CA ALA A 33 -5.10 12.72 -1.43
C ALA A 33 -5.40 11.93 -0.15
N THR A 34 -6.65 11.98 0.32
CA THR A 34 -7.08 11.23 1.52
C THR A 34 -6.98 9.73 1.30
N THR A 35 -7.39 9.22 0.13
CA THR A 35 -7.27 7.80 -0.20
C THR A 35 -5.82 7.36 -0.25
N THR A 36 -4.94 8.14 -0.88
CA THR A 36 -3.49 7.88 -0.91
C THR A 36 -2.91 7.86 0.51
N LEU A 37 -3.30 8.81 1.35
CA LEU A 37 -2.86 8.86 2.76
C LEU A 37 -3.32 7.61 3.53
N LEU A 38 -4.59 7.23 3.39
CA LEU A 38 -5.15 6.05 4.05
C LEU A 38 -4.47 4.75 3.59
N LEU A 39 -4.19 4.62 2.28
CA LEU A 39 -3.46 3.47 1.75
C LEU A 39 -2.02 3.41 2.28
N GLY A 40 -1.32 4.55 2.33
CA GLY A 40 0.03 4.63 2.88
C GLY A 40 0.06 4.28 4.38
N ALA A 41 -0.85 4.84 5.17
CA ALA A 41 -0.99 4.52 6.59
C ALA A 41 -1.39 3.05 6.80
N GLY A 42 -2.30 2.52 6.00
CA GLY A 42 -2.69 1.10 6.01
C GLY A 42 -1.51 0.17 5.72
N MET A 43 -0.69 0.50 4.72
CA MET A 43 0.50 -0.26 4.38
C MET A 43 1.54 -0.23 5.53
N TRP A 44 1.76 0.93 6.12
CA TRP A 44 2.67 1.10 7.27
C TRP A 44 2.22 0.31 8.50
N THR A 45 0.93 0.39 8.85
CA THR A 45 0.34 -0.38 9.95
C THR A 45 0.40 -1.88 9.70
N TYR A 46 0.12 -2.32 8.47
CA TYR A 46 0.23 -3.72 8.06
C TYR A 46 1.67 -4.24 8.21
N MET A 47 2.66 -3.52 7.68
CA MET A 47 4.08 -3.91 7.79
C MET A 47 4.52 -4.03 9.25
N THR A 48 4.12 -3.07 10.08
CA THR A 48 4.45 -3.08 11.52
C THR A 48 3.77 -4.25 12.24
N TRP A 49 2.50 -4.52 11.93
CA TRP A 49 1.76 -5.65 12.49
C TRP A 49 2.35 -7.00 12.07
N ASP A 50 2.67 -7.17 10.78
CA ASP A 50 3.25 -8.41 10.26
C ASP A 50 4.64 -8.65 10.87
N ASN A 51 5.47 -7.61 11.02
CA ASN A 51 6.75 -7.70 11.73
C ASN A 51 6.58 -8.15 13.19
N ARG A 52 5.58 -7.59 13.91
CA ARG A 52 5.28 -8.00 15.30
C ARG A 52 4.81 -9.44 15.39
N ARG A 53 4.01 -9.90 14.43
CA ARG A 53 3.56 -11.29 14.33
C ARG A 53 4.74 -12.23 14.08
N ARG A 54 5.61 -11.90 13.12
CA ARG A 54 6.82 -12.68 12.78
C ARG A 54 7.86 -12.70 13.90
N ALA A 55 7.94 -11.65 14.71
CA ALA A 55 8.84 -11.61 15.87
C ALA A 55 8.50 -12.66 16.95
N ARG A 56 7.28 -13.21 16.94
CA ARG A 56 6.84 -14.28 17.85
C ARG A 56 7.03 -15.68 17.25
N VAL A 57 7.42 -15.78 15.98
CA VAL A 57 7.64 -17.05 15.30
C VAL A 57 9.08 -17.50 15.57
N ASP A 58 9.23 -18.76 15.98
CA ASP A 58 10.53 -19.39 16.16
C ASP A 58 11.11 -19.78 14.78
N VAL A 59 11.85 -18.85 14.17
CA VAL A 59 12.40 -18.98 12.81
C VAL A 59 13.28 -20.23 12.66
N PRO A 60 14.20 -20.55 13.58
CA PRO A 60 14.97 -21.80 13.55
C PRO A 60 14.10 -23.07 13.45
N ASN A 61 13.04 -23.17 14.26
CA ASN A 61 12.14 -24.32 14.23
C ASN A 61 11.26 -24.34 12.98
N ALA A 62 10.82 -23.17 12.48
CA ALA A 62 10.02 -23.07 11.27
C ALA A 62 10.80 -23.39 9.98
N LEU A 63 12.13 -23.25 10.01
CA LEU A 63 13.02 -23.58 8.90
C LEU A 63 13.66 -24.98 9.05
N ALA A 64 13.44 -25.66 10.17
CA ALA A 64 14.01 -26.98 10.42
C ALA A 64 13.47 -28.00 9.42
N GLY A 65 14.38 -28.62 8.65
CA GLY A 65 14.06 -29.63 7.64
C GLY A 65 13.88 -29.11 6.22
N LEU A 66 13.95 -27.79 5.99
CA LEU A 66 14.00 -27.23 4.63
C LEU A 66 15.44 -27.21 4.10
N SER A 67 15.61 -27.53 2.82
CA SER A 67 16.89 -27.35 2.13
C SER A 67 17.16 -25.87 1.87
N GLN A 68 18.44 -25.49 1.71
CA GLN A 68 18.84 -24.11 1.43
C GLN A 68 18.12 -23.51 0.20
N GLN A 69 17.86 -24.32 -0.82
CA GLN A 69 17.14 -23.92 -2.03
C GLN A 69 15.66 -23.61 -1.74
N GLN A 70 15.00 -24.45 -0.93
CA GLN A 70 13.61 -24.21 -0.51
C GLN A 70 13.47 -22.94 0.34
N ILE A 71 14.48 -22.63 1.16
CA ILE A 71 14.52 -21.39 1.95
C ILE A 71 14.66 -20.16 1.05
N GLN A 72 15.41 -20.24 -0.04
CA GLN A 72 15.54 -19.16 -1.01
C GLN A 72 14.24 -18.95 -1.82
N ASP A 73 13.55 -20.03 -2.18
CA ASP A 73 12.28 -19.96 -2.93
C ASP A 73 11.12 -19.36 -2.11
N LEU A 74 11.24 -19.28 -0.77
CA LEU A 74 10.24 -18.67 0.11
C LEU A 74 10.18 -17.13 -0.02
N ASP A 75 11.27 -16.46 -0.41
CA ASP A 75 11.34 -14.99 -0.57
C ASP A 75 10.66 -14.21 0.58
N TRP A 76 9.64 -13.39 0.31
CA TRP A 76 8.90 -12.62 1.32
C TRP A 76 8.05 -13.47 2.30
N ARG A 77 7.82 -14.75 1.98
CA ARG A 77 7.16 -15.72 2.86
C ARG A 77 8.12 -16.34 3.87
N ASN A 78 9.42 -16.09 3.75
CA ASN A 78 10.40 -16.57 4.72
C ASN A 78 10.05 -16.04 6.14
N PRO A 79 9.95 -16.91 7.17
CA PRO A 79 9.66 -16.49 8.54
C PRO A 79 10.65 -15.45 9.08
N GLY A 80 11.90 -15.45 8.59
CA GLY A 80 12.94 -14.49 8.94
C GLY A 80 12.85 -13.16 8.18
N PHE A 81 12.02 -13.05 7.14
CA PHE A 81 11.81 -11.80 6.41
C PHE A 81 11.10 -10.77 7.29
N ARG A 82 11.63 -9.55 7.31
CA ARG A 82 11.03 -8.40 8.01
C ARG A 82 10.84 -7.27 7.03
N TRP A 83 9.64 -6.69 7.03
CA TRP A 83 9.35 -5.46 6.31
C TRP A 83 10.18 -4.31 6.90
N ARG A 84 10.61 -3.37 6.04
CA ARG A 84 11.23 -2.12 6.45
C ARG A 84 10.24 -0.98 6.18
N PRO A 85 9.36 -0.68 7.14
CA PRO A 85 8.39 0.41 7.03
C PRO A 85 9.05 1.78 7.05
#